data_AF-A0A1B8ZJH1-F1
#
_entry.id   AF-A0A1B8ZJH1-F1
#
_cell.length_a   1.000
_cell.length_b   1.000
_cell.length_c   1.000
_cell.angle_alpha   90.00
_cell.angle_beta   90.00
_cell.angle_gamma   90.00
#
_symmetry.space_group_name_H-M   'P 1'
#
loop_
_entity.id
_entity.type
_entity.pdbx_description
1 polymer ?
#
loop_
_entity_poly.entity_id
_entity_poly.type
_entity_poly.pdbx_seq_one_letter_code
_entity_poly.pdbx_strand_id
1 'polypeptide(L)'
;MIQFYKKRDFGTFISDSFNFFKLYGKNYFKSYLLINGLLLILMVVVLIFGYRELFSQIFGSNMNGDTYYFERYFSENAGMLIAVALLTFLIFMILAIVSYLFPVFYLKRIAQGANTIKTDEIVGDFKKNAGKIVKLWIGLIFIVTPLAFFLIGFSYILIFLIIGFFLIFLIYPTLFNVVTFLMYDYFNSDRRFFESLSYSIRAQFSYPNGREKSPYWKYWGGSIIMITIISIISSVFTYIPLIFFYGAVLTSTPDGKFEQNPFTGTVGIIFFVFYGISMLLSFFLSNLMYVNAGLMYYDSRTDLHQKVELEEIDTIGINE
;
A
#
# COMPACT_ATOMS: atom_id res chain seq x y z
N MET A 1 -17.35 -20.23 -5.00
CA MET A 1 -16.47 -19.31 -5.75
C MET A 1 -16.80 -17.89 -5.33
N ILE A 2 -15.84 -16.96 -5.32
CA ILE A 2 -16.16 -15.53 -5.10
C ILE A 2 -16.72 -14.97 -6.40
N GLN A 3 -17.92 -14.40 -6.35
CA GLN A 3 -18.50 -13.69 -7.49
C GLN A 3 -17.88 -12.30 -7.56
N PHE A 4 -16.94 -12.08 -8.49
CA PHE A 4 -16.27 -10.78 -8.63
C PHE A 4 -17.23 -9.70 -9.14
N TYR A 5 -18.03 -10.04 -10.15
CA TYR A 5 -19.06 -9.17 -10.72
C TYR A 5 -20.36 -9.23 -9.92
N LYS A 6 -20.33 -8.67 -8.71
CA LYS A 6 -21.52 -8.51 -7.86
C LYS A 6 -21.57 -7.12 -7.24
N LYS A 7 -22.79 -6.58 -7.13
CA LYS A 7 -23.07 -5.40 -6.30
C LYS A 7 -22.96 -5.75 -4.81
N ARG A 8 -22.11 -5.04 -4.09
CA ARG A 8 -21.77 -5.29 -2.68
C ARG A 8 -22.37 -4.24 -1.78
N ASP A 9 -22.72 -4.64 -0.57
CA ASP A 9 -22.93 -3.69 0.52
C ASP A 9 -21.59 -3.37 1.19
N PHE A 10 -21.58 -2.31 1.98
CA PHE A 10 -20.42 -1.86 2.71
C PHE A 10 -19.77 -2.97 3.57
N GLY A 11 -20.56 -3.71 4.35
CA GLY A 11 -20.05 -4.82 5.17
C GLY A 11 -19.54 -5.99 4.33
N THR A 12 -20.11 -6.19 3.13
CA THR A 12 -19.73 -7.26 2.22
C THR A 12 -18.32 -7.08 1.68
N PHE A 13 -17.83 -5.85 1.48
CA PHE A 13 -16.44 -5.62 1.07
C PHE A 13 -15.43 -6.17 2.07
N ILE A 14 -15.71 -5.97 3.35
CA ILE A 14 -14.86 -6.44 4.44
C ILE A 14 -14.87 -7.97 4.47
N SER A 15 -16.06 -8.58 4.53
CA SER A 15 -16.19 -10.04 4.58
C SER A 15 -15.61 -10.73 3.34
N ASP A 16 -15.87 -10.18 2.14
CA ASP A 16 -15.38 -10.74 0.88
C ASP A 16 -13.85 -10.65 0.77
N SER A 17 -13.25 -9.56 1.28
CA SER A 17 -11.80 -9.42 1.33
C SER A 17 -11.16 -10.51 2.19
N PHE A 18 -11.68 -10.76 3.40
CA PHE A 18 -11.19 -11.85 4.24
C PHE A 18 -11.49 -13.23 3.64
N ASN A 19 -12.67 -13.43 3.05
CA ASN A 19 -13.02 -14.67 2.35
C ASN A 19 -12.10 -14.93 1.15
N PHE A 20 -11.66 -13.89 0.44
CA PHE A 20 -10.68 -14.00 -0.62
C PHE A 20 -9.37 -14.60 -0.11
N PHE A 21 -8.84 -14.08 0.99
CA PHE A 21 -7.62 -14.64 1.58
C PHE A 21 -7.84 -16.02 2.19
N LYS A 22 -9.05 -16.34 2.68
CA LYS A 22 -9.38 -17.69 3.13
C LYS A 22 -9.34 -18.71 1.99
N LEU A 23 -9.82 -18.34 0.80
CA LEU A 23 -9.88 -19.22 -0.37
C LEU A 23 -8.56 -19.27 -1.14
N TYR A 24 -7.96 -18.11 -1.39
CA TYR A 24 -6.81 -17.95 -2.30
C TYR A 24 -5.51 -17.61 -1.58
N GLY A 25 -5.54 -17.29 -0.28
CA GLY A 25 -4.40 -16.71 0.45
C GLY A 25 -3.12 -17.54 0.39
N LYS A 26 -3.23 -18.88 0.44
CA LYS A 26 -2.05 -19.75 0.33
C LYS A 26 -1.34 -19.61 -1.03
N ASN A 27 -2.10 -19.62 -2.13
CA ASN A 27 -1.53 -19.44 -3.47
C ASN A 27 -1.09 -17.98 -3.71
N TYR A 28 -1.92 -17.03 -3.27
CA TYR A 28 -1.67 -15.60 -3.36
C TYR A 28 -0.35 -15.21 -2.67
N PHE A 29 -0.20 -15.49 -1.38
CA PHE A 29 0.98 -15.07 -0.63
C PHE A 29 2.23 -15.87 -1.00
N LYS A 30 2.09 -17.15 -1.39
CA LYS A 30 3.22 -17.90 -1.95
C LYS A 30 3.75 -17.20 -3.22
N SER A 31 2.87 -16.84 -4.14
CA SER A 31 3.27 -16.16 -5.38
C SER A 31 3.77 -14.74 -5.11
N TYR A 32 3.13 -14.01 -4.20
CA TYR A 32 3.56 -12.67 -3.77
C TYR A 32 4.98 -12.68 -3.21
N LEU A 33 5.28 -13.62 -2.30
CA LEU A 33 6.60 -13.75 -1.70
C LEU A 33 7.66 -14.25 -2.67
N LEU A 34 7.30 -15.09 -3.65
CA LEU A 34 8.24 -15.50 -4.69
C LEU A 34 8.63 -14.35 -5.61
N ILE A 35 7.68 -13.45 -5.91
CA ILE A 35 7.91 -12.30 -6.79
C ILE A 35 8.57 -11.14 -6.05
N ASN A 36 8.08 -10.80 -4.85
CA ASN A 36 8.55 -9.65 -4.07
C ASN A 36 9.64 -10.01 -3.05
N GLY A 37 9.86 -11.29 -2.73
CA GLY A 37 10.68 -11.71 -1.60
C GLY A 37 12.12 -11.20 -1.66
N LEU A 38 12.75 -11.25 -2.84
CA LEU A 38 14.10 -10.71 -3.01
C LEU A 38 14.13 -9.19 -2.79
N LEU A 39 13.15 -8.45 -3.33
CA LEU A 39 13.04 -7.00 -3.14
C LEU A 39 12.78 -6.64 -1.68
N LEU A 40 11.95 -7.41 -0.98
CA LEU A 40 11.67 -7.24 0.44
C LEU A 40 12.91 -7.53 1.31
N ILE A 41 13.67 -8.58 1.01
CA ILE A 41 14.93 -8.87 1.71
C ILE A 41 15.93 -7.76 1.48
N LEU A 42 16.14 -7.36 0.22
CA LEU A 42 17.04 -6.25 -0.13
C LEU A 42 16.66 -4.96 0.58
N MET A 43 15.38 -4.64 0.63
CA MET A 43 14.86 -3.48 1.34
C MET A 43 15.19 -3.52 2.84
N VAL A 44 14.94 -4.66 3.51
CA VAL A 44 15.26 -4.82 4.93
C VAL A 44 16.76 -4.68 5.17
N VAL A 45 17.60 -5.27 4.32
CA VAL A 45 19.07 -5.11 4.41
C VAL A 45 19.47 -3.64 4.25
N VAL A 46 18.96 -2.95 3.23
CA VAL A 46 19.28 -1.52 3.00
C VAL A 46 18.82 -0.65 4.16
N LEU A 47 17.67 -0.93 4.77
CA LEU A 47 17.20 -0.17 5.95
C LEU A 47 18.02 -0.46 7.20
N ILE A 48 18.26 -1.73 7.51
CA ILE A 48 19.02 -2.12 8.70
C ILE A 48 20.47 -1.65 8.60
N PHE A 49 21.14 -1.77 7.45
CA PHE A 49 22.55 -1.40 7.34
C PHE A 49 22.75 0.05 6.88
N GLY A 50 21.95 0.52 5.92
CA GLY A 50 22.09 1.86 5.35
C GLY A 50 21.56 2.97 6.25
N TYR A 51 20.47 2.72 6.99
CA TYR A 51 19.88 3.74 7.86
C TYR A 51 20.26 3.60 9.32
N ARG A 52 20.80 2.46 9.78
CA ARG A 52 21.29 2.35 11.17
C ARG A 52 22.30 3.42 11.52
N GLU A 53 23.24 3.70 10.61
CA GLU A 53 24.22 4.76 10.83
C GLU A 53 23.54 6.13 10.84
N LEU A 54 22.64 6.41 9.90
CA LEU A 54 21.86 7.66 9.89
C LEU A 54 21.04 7.87 11.17
N PHE A 55 20.35 6.83 11.66
CA PHE A 55 19.60 6.88 12.92
C PHE A 55 20.54 7.06 14.11
N SER A 56 21.67 6.36 14.12
CA SER A 56 22.72 6.50 15.12
C SER A 56 23.23 7.94 15.19
N GLN A 57 23.45 8.57 14.03
CA GLN A 57 23.86 9.96 13.94
C GLN A 57 22.75 10.92 14.38
N ILE A 58 21.53 10.83 13.84
CA ILE A 58 20.40 11.72 14.19
C ILE A 58 20.11 11.71 15.70
N PHE A 59 20.12 10.53 16.33
CA PHE A 59 19.73 10.36 17.72
C PHE A 59 20.91 10.38 18.70
N GLY A 60 22.15 10.26 18.21
CA GLY A 60 23.37 10.26 19.02
C GLY A 60 24.23 11.51 18.90
N SER A 61 24.10 12.32 17.84
CA SER A 61 25.06 13.38 17.49
C SER A 61 25.07 14.61 18.40
N ASN A 62 24.12 14.75 19.32
CA ASN A 62 24.02 15.92 20.20
C ASN A 62 24.27 15.62 21.69
N MET A 63 24.78 14.43 22.01
CA MET A 63 24.97 14.03 23.41
C MET A 63 26.20 14.66 24.07
N ASN A 64 27.20 15.10 23.29
CA ASN A 64 28.47 15.64 23.80
C ASN A 64 28.66 17.17 23.61
N GLY A 65 27.63 17.91 23.20
CA GLY A 65 27.70 19.38 23.06
C GLY A 65 28.37 19.91 21.78
N ASP A 66 28.77 19.05 20.84
CA ASP A 66 29.35 19.47 19.56
C ASP A 66 28.27 20.01 18.61
N THR A 67 28.31 21.32 18.33
CA THR A 67 27.28 22.03 17.55
C THR A 67 27.25 21.66 16.05
N TYR A 68 28.31 21.03 15.52
CA TYR A 68 28.50 20.82 14.07
C TYR A 68 28.73 19.37 13.63
N TYR A 69 28.58 18.38 14.52
CA TYR A 69 28.88 16.98 14.19
C TYR A 69 28.00 16.43 13.05
N PHE A 70 26.72 16.81 13.05
CA PHE A 70 25.76 16.41 12.02
C PHE A 70 26.09 17.02 10.65
N GLU A 71 26.33 18.34 10.59
CA GLU A 71 26.69 19.03 9.35
C GLU A 71 27.98 18.46 8.76
N ARG A 72 28.98 18.21 9.62
CA ARG A 72 30.25 17.61 9.22
C ARG A 72 30.05 16.22 8.63
N TYR A 73 29.31 15.33 9.28
CA TYR A 73 29.03 13.99 8.77
C TYR A 73 28.38 14.02 7.38
N PHE A 74 27.36 14.86 7.18
CA PHE A 74 26.68 14.97 5.88
C PHE A 74 27.57 15.60 4.81
N SER A 75 28.39 16.59 5.16
CA SER A 75 29.31 17.23 4.22
C SER A 75 30.44 16.28 3.78
N GLU A 76 31.01 15.51 4.70
CA GLU A 76 32.11 14.57 4.43
C GLU A 76 31.62 13.31 3.70
N ASN A 77 30.37 12.90 3.93
CA ASN A 77 29.80 11.67 3.35
C ASN A 77 28.75 11.94 2.26
N ALA A 78 28.62 13.17 1.76
CA ALA A 78 27.56 13.58 0.83
C ALA A 78 27.42 12.65 -0.39
N GLY A 79 28.54 12.26 -1.01
CA GLY A 79 28.53 11.35 -2.16
C GLY A 79 27.97 9.97 -1.85
N MET A 80 28.38 9.37 -0.73
CA MET A 80 27.86 8.09 -0.25
C MET A 80 26.37 8.19 0.08
N LEU A 81 25.96 9.26 0.76
CA LEU A 81 24.57 9.49 1.17
C LEU A 81 23.65 9.65 -0.04
N ILE A 82 24.07 10.41 -1.06
CA ILE A 82 23.33 10.55 -2.32
C ILE A 82 23.22 9.19 -3.01
N ALA A 83 24.29 8.40 -3.09
CA ALA A 83 24.27 7.09 -3.71
C ALA A 83 23.32 6.12 -2.99
N VAL A 84 23.37 6.06 -1.65
CA VAL A 84 22.48 5.22 -0.83
C VAL A 84 21.03 5.69 -0.95
N ALA A 85 20.77 7.00 -0.95
CA ALA A 85 19.45 7.56 -1.12
C ALA A 85 18.84 7.22 -2.49
N LEU A 86 19.61 7.35 -3.58
CA LEU A 86 19.19 6.99 -4.92
C LEU A 86 18.93 5.48 -5.05
N LEU A 87 19.81 4.64 -4.51
CA LEU A 87 19.63 3.19 -4.51
C LEU A 87 18.36 2.79 -3.74
N THR A 88 18.17 3.36 -2.55
CA THR A 88 16.98 3.12 -1.73
C THR A 88 15.72 3.55 -2.46
N PHE A 89 15.73 4.75 -3.06
CA PHE A 89 14.62 5.27 -3.85
C PHE A 89 14.25 4.33 -5.01
N LEU A 90 15.23 3.85 -5.78
CA LEU A 90 15.00 2.91 -6.88
C LEU A 90 14.41 1.58 -6.39
N ILE A 91 14.94 1.00 -5.31
CA ILE A 91 14.43 -0.25 -4.74
C ILE A 91 12.99 -0.07 -4.26
N PHE A 92 12.70 1.00 -3.52
CA PHE A 92 11.35 1.32 -3.06
C PHE A 92 10.37 1.50 -4.22
N MET A 93 10.79 2.15 -5.30
CA MET A 93 9.94 2.33 -6.46
C MET A 93 9.60 1.01 -7.14
N ILE A 94 10.59 0.15 -7.38
CA ILE A 94 10.35 -1.16 -7.99
C ILE A 94 9.45 -1.99 -7.08
N LEU A 95 9.75 -2.02 -5.77
CA LEU A 95 8.94 -2.73 -4.80
C LEU A 95 7.50 -2.22 -4.78
N ALA A 96 7.28 -0.90 -4.75
CA ALA A 96 5.94 -0.32 -4.75
C ALA A 96 5.15 -0.72 -6.00
N ILE A 97 5.74 -0.63 -7.19
CA ILE A 97 5.08 -1.02 -8.45
C ILE A 97 4.70 -2.51 -8.39
N VAL A 98 5.63 -3.38 -8.02
CA VAL A 98 5.38 -4.83 -8.01
C VAL A 98 4.35 -5.19 -6.94
N SER A 99 4.47 -4.63 -5.74
CA SER A 99 3.51 -4.84 -4.64
C SER A 99 2.11 -4.34 -4.97
N TYR A 100 1.97 -3.23 -5.71
CA TYR A 100 0.66 -2.66 -6.04
C TYR A 100 0.00 -3.37 -7.22
N LEU A 101 0.78 -3.78 -8.23
CA LEU A 101 0.26 -4.43 -9.42
C LEU A 101 0.06 -5.94 -9.26
N PHE A 102 0.72 -6.57 -8.29
CA PHE A 102 0.50 -7.99 -8.00
C PHE A 102 -0.98 -8.29 -7.70
N PRO A 103 -1.66 -7.61 -6.75
CA PRO A 103 -3.10 -7.79 -6.52
C PRO A 103 -3.92 -7.58 -7.80
N VAL A 104 -3.56 -6.58 -8.61
CA VAL A 104 -4.28 -6.24 -9.86
C VAL A 104 -4.25 -7.40 -10.85
N PHE A 105 -3.06 -7.93 -11.16
CA PHE A 105 -2.93 -9.06 -12.08
C PHE A 105 -3.50 -10.35 -11.50
N TYR A 106 -3.33 -10.58 -10.20
CA TYR A 106 -3.90 -11.76 -9.55
C TYR A 106 -5.43 -11.74 -9.63
N LEU A 107 -6.08 -10.65 -9.23
CA LEU A 107 -7.54 -10.53 -9.24
C LEU A 107 -8.08 -10.56 -10.66
N LYS A 108 -7.36 -10.00 -11.65
CA LYS A 108 -7.73 -10.12 -13.07
C LYS A 108 -7.88 -11.57 -13.49
N ARG A 109 -6.92 -12.42 -13.14
CA ARG A 109 -6.94 -13.85 -13.50
C ARG A 109 -8.05 -14.62 -12.78
N ILE A 110 -8.28 -14.35 -11.49
CA ILE A 110 -9.39 -14.98 -10.78
C ILE A 110 -10.73 -14.56 -11.38
N ALA A 111 -10.89 -13.27 -11.72
CA ALA A 111 -12.10 -12.76 -12.37
C ALA A 111 -12.32 -13.35 -13.78
N GLN A 112 -11.28 -13.89 -14.42
CA GLN A 112 -11.33 -14.63 -15.69
C GLN A 112 -11.56 -16.14 -15.49
N GLY A 113 -11.83 -16.60 -14.27
CA GLY A 113 -12.16 -18.00 -13.97
C GLY A 113 -10.98 -18.87 -13.52
N ALA A 114 -9.80 -18.30 -13.27
CA ALA A 114 -8.67 -19.08 -12.76
C ALA A 114 -8.91 -19.52 -11.30
N ASN A 115 -8.82 -20.82 -11.03
CA ASN A 115 -8.90 -21.37 -9.67
C ASN A 115 -7.54 -21.39 -8.95
N THR A 116 -6.46 -21.62 -9.70
CA THR A 116 -5.08 -21.59 -9.19
C THR A 116 -4.20 -20.86 -10.17
N ILE A 117 -3.47 -19.85 -9.70
CA ILE A 117 -2.57 -19.04 -10.53
C ILE A 117 -1.15 -19.51 -10.31
N LYS A 118 -0.38 -19.70 -11.39
CA LYS A 118 1.05 -20.01 -11.30
C LYS A 118 1.84 -18.71 -11.20
N THR A 119 2.92 -18.72 -10.43
CA THR A 119 3.81 -17.55 -10.27
C THR A 119 4.32 -17.04 -11.62
N ASP A 120 4.70 -17.94 -12.53
CA ASP A 120 5.22 -17.61 -13.86
C ASP A 120 4.20 -16.88 -14.74
N GLU A 121 2.91 -17.13 -14.53
CA GLU A 121 1.83 -16.46 -15.25
C GLU A 121 1.75 -14.98 -14.85
N ILE A 122 1.88 -14.69 -13.55
CA ILE A 122 1.91 -13.32 -13.03
C ILE A 122 3.17 -12.60 -13.50
N VAL A 123 4.33 -13.26 -13.44
CA VAL A 123 5.59 -12.72 -14.00
C VAL A 123 5.45 -12.44 -15.50
N GLY A 124 4.74 -13.32 -16.23
CA GLY A 124 4.37 -13.12 -17.62
C GLY A 124 3.54 -11.86 -17.84
N ASP A 125 2.56 -11.59 -16.96
CA ASP A 125 1.74 -10.37 -17.05
C ASP A 125 2.57 -9.10 -16.83
N PHE A 126 3.50 -9.11 -15.87
CA PHE A 126 4.44 -8.00 -15.66
C PHE A 126 5.28 -7.74 -16.91
N LYS A 127 5.86 -8.80 -17.50
CA LYS A 127 6.70 -8.70 -18.71
C LYS A 127 5.90 -8.20 -19.91
N LYS A 128 4.71 -8.78 -20.15
CA LYS A 128 3.83 -8.40 -21.26
C LYS A 128 3.37 -6.95 -21.16
N ASN A 129 3.17 -6.46 -19.94
CA ASN A 129 2.70 -5.11 -19.69
C ASN A 129 3.80 -4.10 -19.34
N ALA A 130 5.09 -4.44 -19.45
CA ALA A 130 6.20 -3.59 -19.01
C ALA A 130 6.12 -2.16 -19.55
N GLY A 131 5.80 -1.98 -20.84
CA GLY A 131 5.63 -0.65 -21.44
C GLY A 131 4.42 0.12 -20.88
N LYS A 132 3.29 -0.56 -20.60
CA LYS A 132 2.14 0.06 -19.91
C LYS A 132 2.49 0.44 -18.47
N ILE A 133 3.23 -0.41 -17.76
CA ILE A 133 3.69 -0.17 -16.38
C ILE A 133 4.57 1.07 -16.31
N VAL A 134 5.54 1.23 -17.22
CA VAL A 134 6.39 2.44 -17.27
C VAL A 134 5.55 3.69 -17.51
N LYS A 135 4.58 3.66 -18.44
CA LYS A 135 3.68 4.80 -18.68
C LYS A 135 2.81 5.14 -17.46
N LEU A 136 2.27 4.11 -16.79
CA LEU A 136 1.51 4.29 -15.55
C LEU A 136 2.40 4.95 -14.49
N TRP A 137 3.62 4.46 -14.32
CA TRP A 137 4.57 4.99 -13.34
C TRP A 137 4.93 6.45 -13.59
N ILE A 138 5.25 6.83 -14.83
CA ILE A 138 5.48 8.23 -15.22
C ILE A 138 4.23 9.07 -14.92
N GLY A 139 3.03 8.58 -15.26
CA GLY A 139 1.79 9.28 -14.96
C GLY A 139 1.52 9.43 -13.46
N LEU A 140 1.84 8.42 -12.65
CA LEU A 140 1.73 8.51 -11.20
C LEU A 140 2.66 9.59 -10.64
N ILE A 141 3.95 9.58 -11.03
CA ILE A 141 4.95 10.54 -10.51
C ILE A 141 4.68 11.97 -10.96
N PHE A 142 4.39 12.20 -12.23
CA PHE A 142 4.35 13.56 -12.78
C PHE A 142 2.95 14.18 -12.82
N ILE A 143 1.90 13.39 -12.60
CA ILE A 143 0.51 13.87 -12.66
C ILE A 143 -0.19 13.62 -11.34
N VAL A 144 -0.32 12.34 -10.94
CA VAL A 144 -1.15 11.98 -9.78
C VAL A 144 -0.52 12.46 -8.47
N THR A 145 0.78 12.25 -8.27
CA THR A 145 1.49 12.66 -7.06
C THR A 145 1.50 14.19 -6.86
N PRO A 146 1.83 15.04 -7.85
CA PRO A 146 1.73 16.50 -7.72
C PRO A 146 0.32 16.98 -7.40
N LEU A 147 -0.70 16.41 -8.05
CA LEU A 147 -2.10 16.74 -7.75
C LEU A 147 -2.50 16.31 -6.34
N ALA A 148 -2.06 15.13 -5.89
CA ALA A 148 -2.29 14.66 -4.53
C ALA A 148 -1.60 15.58 -3.51
N PHE A 149 -0.36 16.01 -3.76
CA PHE A 149 0.34 16.97 -2.90
C PHE A 149 -0.36 18.32 -2.84
N PHE A 150 -0.85 18.83 -3.97
CA PHE A 150 -1.63 20.08 -3.99
C PHE A 150 -2.89 19.94 -3.13
N LEU A 151 -3.62 18.84 -3.30
CA LEU A 151 -4.90 18.61 -2.62
C LEU A 151 -4.73 18.34 -1.11
N ILE A 152 -3.71 17.57 -0.71
CA ILE A 152 -3.35 17.35 0.69
C ILE A 152 -2.77 18.63 1.31
N GLY A 153 -1.88 19.33 0.61
CA GLY A 153 -1.26 20.58 1.07
C GLY A 153 -2.30 21.68 1.29
N PHE A 154 -3.26 21.81 0.39
CA PHE A 154 -4.40 22.71 0.57
C PHE A 154 -5.23 22.33 1.79
N SER A 155 -5.51 21.04 1.99
CA SER A 155 -6.24 20.56 3.17
C SER A 155 -5.48 20.81 4.48
N TYR A 156 -4.15 20.74 4.43
CA TYR A 156 -3.28 21.05 5.57
C TYR A 156 -3.35 22.53 5.94
N ILE A 157 -3.37 23.44 4.96
CA ILE A 157 -3.58 24.88 5.22
C ILE A 157 -4.94 25.11 5.91
N LEU A 158 -5.97 24.36 5.53
CA LEU A 158 -7.30 24.47 6.13
C LEU A 158 -7.40 23.90 7.55
N ILE A 159 -6.35 23.28 8.10
CA ILE A 159 -6.34 22.81 9.50
C ILE A 159 -6.56 23.98 10.46
N PHE A 160 -6.06 25.18 10.13
CA PHE A 160 -6.30 26.39 10.93
C PHE A 160 -7.79 26.74 11.07
N LEU A 161 -8.65 26.22 10.18
CA LEU A 161 -10.09 26.43 10.18
C LEU A 161 -10.88 25.22 10.72
N ILE A 162 -10.20 24.26 11.37
CA ILE A 162 -10.73 22.96 11.86
C ILE A 162 -11.22 22.03 10.74
N ILE A 163 -11.82 22.57 9.68
CA ILE A 163 -12.32 21.84 8.50
C ILE A 163 -11.21 21.06 7.79
N GLY A 164 -9.95 21.50 7.87
CA GLY A 164 -8.81 20.77 7.31
C GLY A 164 -8.65 19.36 7.90
N PHE A 165 -8.92 19.16 9.19
CA PHE A 165 -8.89 17.82 9.80
C PHE A 165 -9.91 16.90 9.14
N PHE A 166 -11.13 17.39 8.95
CA PHE A 166 -12.20 16.63 8.30
C PHE A 166 -11.85 16.33 6.83
N LEU A 167 -11.28 17.30 6.11
CA LEU A 167 -10.87 17.12 4.72
C LEU A 167 -9.78 16.07 4.58
N ILE A 168 -8.73 16.09 5.40
CA ILE A 168 -7.67 15.08 5.35
C ILE A 168 -8.23 13.67 5.55
N PHE A 169 -9.15 13.51 6.50
CA PHE A 169 -9.82 12.25 6.77
C PHE A 169 -10.68 11.74 5.60
N LEU A 170 -11.32 12.65 4.86
CA LEU A 170 -12.05 12.30 3.64
C LEU A 170 -11.12 11.97 2.47
N ILE A 171 -10.07 12.77 2.30
CA ILE A 171 -9.22 12.76 1.13
C ILE A 171 -8.33 11.52 1.07
N TYR A 172 -7.75 11.10 2.18
CA TYR A 172 -6.77 10.02 2.17
C TYR A 172 -7.34 8.69 1.63
N PRO A 173 -8.49 8.17 2.11
CA PRO A 173 -9.11 6.97 1.56
C PRO A 173 -9.59 7.17 0.12
N THR A 174 -10.10 8.36 -0.22
CA THR A 174 -10.54 8.65 -1.59
C THR A 174 -9.37 8.63 -2.58
N LEU A 175 -8.25 9.27 -2.26
CA LEU A 175 -7.04 9.23 -3.10
C LEU A 175 -6.52 7.79 -3.24
N PHE A 176 -6.49 7.03 -2.15
CA PHE A 176 -6.14 5.61 -2.20
C PHE A 176 -7.01 4.83 -3.19
N ASN A 177 -8.33 5.01 -3.13
CA ASN A 177 -9.26 4.35 -4.05
C ASN A 177 -9.09 4.82 -5.49
N VAL A 178 -8.90 6.13 -5.73
CA VAL A 178 -8.65 6.65 -7.08
C VAL A 178 -7.40 6.02 -7.68
N VAL A 179 -6.30 5.98 -6.92
CA VAL A 179 -5.02 5.43 -7.36
C VAL A 179 -5.13 3.93 -7.64
N THR A 180 -5.79 3.16 -6.75
CA THR A 180 -5.97 1.73 -6.96
C THR A 180 -6.94 1.42 -8.10
N PHE A 181 -8.06 2.13 -8.21
CA PHE A 181 -9.00 2.00 -9.33
C PHE A 181 -8.32 2.33 -10.66
N LEU A 182 -7.40 3.30 -10.68
CA LEU A 182 -6.63 3.63 -11.87
C LEU A 182 -5.81 2.42 -12.32
N MET A 183 -5.13 1.76 -11.40
CA MET A 183 -4.36 0.56 -11.71
C MET A 183 -5.26 -0.58 -12.21
N TYR A 184 -6.36 -0.86 -11.50
CA TYR A 184 -7.30 -1.89 -11.92
C TYR A 184 -7.90 -1.60 -13.30
N ASP A 185 -8.40 -0.39 -13.55
CA ASP A 185 -9.02 -0.03 -14.82
C ASP A 185 -8.01 -0.05 -15.97
N TYR A 186 -6.81 0.50 -15.76
CA TYR A 186 -5.79 0.63 -16.81
C TYR A 186 -5.23 -0.72 -17.29
N PHE A 187 -5.24 -1.74 -16.42
CA PHE A 187 -4.81 -3.10 -16.76
C PHE A 187 -5.96 -4.06 -17.08
N ASN A 188 -7.20 -3.78 -16.66
CA ASN A 188 -8.37 -4.60 -16.95
C ASN A 188 -9.21 -4.10 -18.13
N SER A 189 -8.93 -2.92 -18.66
CA SER A 189 -9.62 -2.35 -19.81
C SER A 189 -8.65 -1.89 -20.91
N ASP A 190 -9.22 -1.53 -22.06
CA ASP A 190 -8.49 -0.98 -23.21
C ASP A 190 -8.27 0.53 -23.12
N ARG A 191 -8.65 1.16 -22.00
CA ARG A 191 -8.54 2.61 -21.80
C ARG A 191 -7.08 3.07 -21.69
N ARG A 192 -6.86 4.31 -22.10
CA ARG A 192 -5.57 5.01 -21.93
C ARG A 192 -5.46 5.58 -20.52
N PHE A 193 -4.25 5.99 -20.12
CA PHE A 193 -3.97 6.47 -18.76
C PHE A 193 -4.96 7.55 -18.28
N PHE A 194 -5.20 8.61 -19.07
CA PHE A 194 -6.09 9.69 -18.68
C PHE A 194 -7.57 9.28 -18.67
N GLU A 195 -7.97 8.37 -19.55
CA GLU A 195 -9.33 7.82 -19.58
C GLU A 195 -9.58 6.98 -18.33
N SER A 196 -8.63 6.12 -17.96
CA SER A 196 -8.67 5.36 -16.72
C SER A 196 -8.64 6.27 -15.50
N LEU A 197 -7.78 7.28 -15.45
CA LEU A 197 -7.73 8.24 -14.35
C LEU A 197 -9.07 8.98 -14.18
N SER A 198 -9.64 9.46 -15.29
CA SER A 198 -10.96 10.10 -15.28
C SER A 198 -12.04 9.13 -14.80
N TYR A 199 -12.03 7.88 -15.25
CA TYR A 199 -12.94 6.86 -14.76
C TYR A 199 -12.79 6.65 -13.25
N SER A 200 -11.56 6.46 -12.76
CA SER A 200 -11.27 6.17 -11.36
C SER A 200 -11.75 7.27 -10.42
N ILE A 201 -11.63 8.54 -10.82
CA ILE A 201 -12.17 9.68 -10.09
C ILE A 201 -13.70 9.65 -10.11
N ARG A 202 -14.33 9.52 -11.29
CA ARG A 202 -15.80 9.52 -11.41
C ARG A 202 -16.44 8.36 -10.66
N ALA A 203 -15.82 7.18 -10.70
CA ALA A 203 -16.30 5.99 -10.04
C ALA A 203 -16.37 6.13 -8.51
N GLN A 204 -15.63 7.07 -7.90
CA GLN A 204 -15.79 7.36 -6.47
C GLN A 204 -17.09 8.12 -6.16
N PHE A 205 -17.59 8.93 -7.09
CA PHE A 205 -18.69 9.86 -6.83
C PHE A 205 -19.98 9.49 -7.56
N SER A 206 -19.91 8.68 -8.61
CA SER A 206 -21.06 8.31 -9.44
C SER A 206 -20.91 6.89 -10.00
N TYR A 207 -21.98 6.11 -9.94
CA TYR A 207 -22.07 4.90 -10.75
C TYR A 207 -22.28 5.26 -12.23
N PRO A 208 -21.74 4.48 -13.19
CA PRO A 208 -21.91 4.74 -14.61
C PRO A 208 -23.39 4.82 -15.05
N ASN A 209 -24.28 4.10 -14.37
CA ASN A 209 -25.68 3.95 -14.80
C ASN A 209 -26.66 4.98 -14.25
N GLY A 210 -26.23 6.01 -13.50
CA GLY A 210 -27.02 7.19 -13.10
C GLY A 210 -28.29 6.96 -12.25
N ARG A 211 -28.81 5.73 -12.17
CA ARG A 211 -30.00 5.32 -11.44
C ARG A 211 -29.72 5.04 -9.96
N GLU A 212 -28.45 4.86 -9.61
CA GLU A 212 -28.03 4.49 -8.26
C GLU A 212 -27.47 5.68 -7.49
N LYS A 213 -27.68 5.69 -6.17
CA LYS A 213 -27.08 6.69 -5.27
C LYS A 213 -25.56 6.63 -5.35
N SER A 214 -24.89 7.76 -5.15
CA SER A 214 -23.42 7.85 -5.17
C SER A 214 -22.75 6.72 -4.35
N PRO A 215 -21.72 6.04 -4.89
CA PRO A 215 -20.96 5.04 -4.15
C PRO A 215 -20.00 5.63 -3.12
N TYR A 216 -19.87 6.96 -3.03
CA TYR A 216 -18.80 7.61 -2.28
C TYR A 216 -18.67 7.10 -0.84
N TRP A 217 -19.75 7.20 -0.07
CA TRP A 217 -19.76 6.76 1.33
C TRP A 217 -19.51 5.26 1.51
N LYS A 218 -19.94 4.46 0.52
CA LYS A 218 -19.75 3.02 0.50
C LYS A 218 -18.26 2.66 0.29
N TYR A 219 -17.59 3.26 -0.69
CA TYR A 219 -16.16 3.00 -0.96
C TYR A 219 -15.25 3.64 0.07
N TRP A 220 -15.52 4.90 0.43
CA TRP A 220 -14.78 5.62 1.46
C TRP A 220 -14.89 4.91 2.81
N GLY A 221 -16.10 4.55 3.23
CA GLY A 221 -16.33 3.82 4.47
C GLY A 221 -15.59 2.49 4.47
N GLY A 222 -15.71 1.72 3.37
CA GLY A 222 -15.05 0.41 3.25
C GLY A 222 -13.55 0.53 3.41
N SER A 223 -12.97 1.60 2.86
CA SER A 223 -11.55 1.87 2.94
C SER A 223 -11.12 2.29 4.34
N ILE A 224 -11.88 3.15 5.01
CA ILE A 224 -11.62 3.57 6.39
C ILE A 224 -11.63 2.38 7.34
N ILE A 225 -12.63 1.49 7.26
CA ILE A 225 -12.69 0.31 8.13
C ILE A 225 -11.48 -0.59 7.88
N MET A 226 -11.13 -0.85 6.62
CA MET A 226 -9.97 -1.68 6.31
C MET A 226 -8.66 -1.06 6.79
N ILE A 227 -8.47 0.25 6.60
CA ILE A 227 -7.32 0.98 7.15
C ILE A 227 -7.28 0.86 8.67
N THR A 228 -8.42 0.98 9.34
CA THR A 228 -8.52 0.86 10.81
C THR A 228 -8.11 -0.54 11.28
N ILE A 229 -8.65 -1.59 10.65
CA ILE A 229 -8.31 -2.98 10.96
C ILE A 229 -6.80 -3.22 10.76
N ILE A 230 -6.27 -2.80 9.61
CA ILE A 230 -4.84 -2.96 9.30
C ILE A 230 -3.97 -2.20 10.30
N SER A 231 -4.38 -0.99 10.70
CA SER A 231 -3.65 -0.16 11.66
C SER A 231 -3.62 -0.82 13.05
N ILE A 232 -4.75 -1.36 13.52
CA ILE A 232 -4.81 -2.11 14.78
C ILE A 232 -3.85 -3.30 14.74
N ILE A 233 -3.90 -4.14 13.69
CA ILE A 233 -3.01 -5.29 13.55
C ILE A 233 -1.54 -4.84 13.50
N SER A 234 -1.21 -3.82 12.71
CA SER A 234 0.16 -3.33 12.52
C SER A 234 0.72 -2.70 13.80
N SER A 235 -0.13 -2.04 14.59
CA SER A 235 0.26 -1.37 15.84
C SER A 235 0.79 -2.35 16.88
N VAL A 236 0.31 -3.60 16.89
CA VAL A 236 0.82 -4.66 17.79
C VAL A 236 2.32 -4.85 17.58
N PHE A 237 2.76 -4.85 16.32
CA PHE A 237 4.16 -5.08 15.97
C PHE A 237 5.04 -3.86 16.19
N THR A 238 4.45 -2.67 16.29
CA THR A 238 5.19 -1.43 16.60
C THR A 238 5.23 -1.15 18.10
N TYR A 239 4.10 -1.27 18.79
CA TYR A 239 3.99 -0.93 20.20
C TYR A 239 4.61 -1.95 21.13
N ILE A 240 4.56 -3.26 20.82
CA ILE A 240 5.21 -4.26 21.67
C ILE A 240 6.72 -4.00 21.77
N PRO A 241 7.48 -3.86 20.66
CA PRO A 241 8.91 -3.54 20.72
C PRO A 241 9.19 -2.19 21.39
N LEU A 242 8.33 -1.20 21.15
CA LEU A 242 8.46 0.13 21.74
C LEU A 242 8.32 0.09 23.28
N ILE A 243 7.39 -0.71 23.81
CA ILE A 243 7.22 -0.92 25.25
C ILE A 243 8.47 -1.58 25.85
N PHE A 244 9.03 -2.60 25.19
CA PHE A 244 10.28 -3.23 25.65
C PHE A 244 11.46 -2.25 25.60
N PHE A 245 11.55 -1.45 24.56
CA PHE A 245 12.58 -0.43 24.42
C PHE A 245 12.50 0.61 25.54
N TYR A 246 11.33 1.21 25.75
CA TYR A 246 11.13 2.18 26.83
C TYR A 246 11.28 1.53 28.21
N GLY A 247 10.81 0.30 28.40
CA GLY A 247 11.00 -0.44 29.64
C GLY A 247 12.47 -0.67 29.96
N ALA A 248 13.28 -1.05 28.96
CA ALA A 248 14.73 -1.17 29.12
C ALA A 248 15.37 0.18 29.47
N VAL A 249 14.98 1.26 28.78
CA VAL A 249 15.50 2.62 29.02
C VAL A 249 15.16 3.15 30.42
N LEU A 250 13.96 2.83 30.92
CA LEU A 250 13.47 3.33 32.21
C LEU A 250 13.97 2.51 33.42
N THR A 251 14.44 1.27 33.21
CA THR A 251 14.86 0.35 34.29
C THR A 251 16.37 0.16 34.39
N SER A 252 17.11 0.59 33.37
CA SER A 252 18.57 0.64 33.38
C SER A 252 19.09 1.67 34.39
N THR A 253 20.12 1.28 35.14
CA THR A 253 20.76 2.15 36.13
C THR A 253 21.44 3.34 35.45
N PRO A 254 21.32 4.57 35.99
CA PRO A 254 21.96 5.76 35.43
C PRO A 254 23.48 5.75 35.69
N ASP A 255 24.22 4.91 34.97
CA ASP A 255 25.63 4.64 35.27
C ASP A 255 26.59 5.69 34.70
N GLY A 256 26.11 6.90 34.37
CA GLY A 256 26.86 7.94 33.64
C GLY A 256 27.35 7.53 32.23
N LYS A 257 27.23 6.24 31.88
CA LYS A 257 27.47 5.64 30.55
C LYS A 257 26.20 5.47 29.73
N PHE A 258 25.07 5.85 30.31
CA PHE A 258 23.75 5.82 29.67
C PHE A 258 23.66 6.75 28.44
N GLU A 259 24.68 7.58 28.25
CA GLU A 259 24.84 8.46 27.10
C GLU A 259 25.34 7.76 25.83
N GLN A 260 25.58 6.43 25.84
CA GLN A 260 25.87 5.69 24.62
C GLN A 260 24.57 5.35 23.89
N ASN A 261 24.24 6.16 22.89
CA ASN A 261 23.28 5.93 21.81
C ASN A 261 22.47 4.60 21.91
N PRO A 262 21.15 4.65 22.20
CA PRO A 262 20.34 3.47 22.47
C PRO A 262 20.12 2.55 21.24
N PHE A 263 20.56 2.99 20.06
CA PHE A 263 20.60 2.19 18.82
C PHE A 263 21.91 1.40 18.65
N THR A 264 22.82 1.51 19.62
CA THR A 264 24.05 0.71 19.70
C THR A 264 23.89 -0.47 20.67
N GLY A 265 24.65 -1.55 20.46
CA GLY A 265 24.57 -2.77 21.27
C GLY A 265 23.30 -3.61 21.03
N THR A 266 23.02 -4.53 21.97
CA THR A 266 21.97 -5.56 21.85
C THR A 266 20.56 -4.96 21.72
N VAL A 267 20.26 -3.87 22.46
CA VAL A 267 18.95 -3.20 22.43
C VAL A 267 18.67 -2.58 21.05
N GLY A 268 19.67 -1.92 20.46
CA GLY A 268 19.58 -1.38 19.11
C GLY A 268 19.36 -2.45 18.04
N ILE A 269 20.08 -3.58 18.13
CA ILE A 269 19.88 -4.72 17.21
C ILE A 269 18.44 -5.25 17.29
N ILE A 270 17.93 -5.44 18.51
CA ILE A 270 16.54 -5.89 18.73
C ILE A 270 15.55 -4.89 18.12
N PHE A 271 15.74 -3.59 18.35
CA PHE A 271 14.90 -2.53 17.78
C PHE A 271 14.85 -2.60 16.24
N PHE A 272 16.01 -2.65 15.57
CA PHE A 272 16.05 -2.72 14.10
C PHE A 272 15.46 -4.01 13.53
N VAL A 273 15.64 -5.15 14.21
CA VAL A 273 15.02 -6.42 13.80
C VAL A 273 13.50 -6.33 13.88
N PHE A 274 12.95 -5.86 15.00
CA PHE A 274 11.49 -5.70 15.16
C PHE A 274 10.90 -4.66 14.20
N TYR A 275 11.63 -3.57 13.94
CA TYR A 275 11.23 -2.58 12.95
C TYR A 275 11.20 -3.19 11.54
N GLY A 276 12.23 -3.97 11.17
CA GLY A 276 12.26 -4.71 9.90
C GLY A 276 11.09 -5.69 9.75
N ILE A 277 10.78 -6.46 10.80
CA ILE A 277 9.62 -7.38 10.82
C ILE A 277 8.31 -6.59 10.66
N SER A 278 8.14 -5.49 11.40
CA SER A 278 6.94 -4.65 11.32
C SER A 278 6.73 -4.08 9.92
N MET A 279 7.83 -3.70 9.26
CA MET A 279 7.79 -3.24 7.89
C MET A 279 7.35 -4.35 6.92
N LEU A 280 7.97 -5.53 7.00
CA LEU A 280 7.59 -6.68 6.17
C LEU A 280 6.11 -7.03 6.34
N LEU A 281 5.63 -7.01 7.58
CA LEU A 281 4.24 -7.25 7.87
C LEU A 281 3.33 -6.16 7.32
N SER A 282 3.75 -4.89 7.34
CA SER A 282 2.99 -3.79 6.74
C SER A 282 2.79 -4.01 5.24
N PHE A 283 3.81 -4.47 4.51
CA PHE A 283 3.66 -4.86 3.10
C PHE A 283 2.71 -6.04 2.94
N PHE A 284 2.80 -7.05 3.80
CA PHE A 284 1.88 -8.19 3.78
C PHE A 284 0.43 -7.75 3.99
N LEU A 285 0.16 -6.98 5.04
CA LEU A 285 -1.17 -6.49 5.40
C LEU A 285 -1.73 -5.50 4.38
N SER A 286 -0.88 -4.72 3.69
CA SER A 286 -1.33 -3.80 2.64
C SER A 286 -2.05 -4.52 1.49
N ASN A 287 -1.76 -5.80 1.24
CA ASN A 287 -2.49 -6.60 0.25
C ASN A 287 -3.99 -6.72 0.58
N LEU A 288 -4.34 -6.72 1.87
CA LEU A 288 -5.73 -6.75 2.30
C LEU A 288 -6.48 -5.51 1.78
N MET A 289 -5.82 -4.35 1.81
CA MET A 289 -6.36 -3.10 1.30
C MET A 289 -6.48 -3.11 -0.25
N TYR A 290 -5.47 -3.63 -0.95
CA TYR A 290 -5.50 -3.68 -2.42
C TYR A 290 -6.53 -4.66 -2.97
N VAL A 291 -6.76 -5.79 -2.29
CA VAL A 291 -7.83 -6.72 -2.64
C VAL A 291 -9.19 -6.08 -2.39
N ASN A 292 -9.37 -5.43 -1.24
CA ASN A 292 -10.60 -4.70 -0.92
C ASN A 292 -10.94 -3.64 -1.98
N ALA A 293 -9.97 -2.81 -2.36
CA ALA A 293 -10.14 -1.84 -3.44
C ALA A 293 -10.41 -2.49 -4.80
N GLY A 294 -9.83 -3.67 -5.06
CA GLY A 294 -10.14 -4.47 -6.25
C GLY A 294 -11.60 -4.91 -6.30
N LEU A 295 -12.15 -5.38 -5.17
CA LEU A 295 -13.56 -5.74 -5.07
C LEU A 295 -14.48 -4.51 -5.25
N MET A 296 -14.09 -3.35 -4.72
CA MET A 296 -14.77 -2.08 -4.97
C MET A 296 -14.71 -1.67 -6.44
N TYR A 297 -13.57 -1.88 -7.10
CA TYR A 297 -13.45 -1.63 -8.54
C TYR A 297 -14.41 -2.51 -9.34
N TYR A 298 -14.48 -3.82 -9.07
CA TYR A 298 -15.39 -4.71 -9.79
C TYR A 298 -16.87 -4.41 -9.49
N ASP A 299 -17.19 -3.93 -8.29
CA ASP A 299 -18.51 -3.41 -7.95
C ASP A 299 -18.86 -2.12 -8.71
N SER A 300 -17.86 -1.28 -9.03
CA SER A 300 -18.08 -0.05 -9.83
C SER A 300 -18.35 -0.34 -11.31
N ARG A 301 -17.98 -1.52 -11.81
CA ARG A 301 -18.11 -1.94 -13.21
C ARG A 301 -19.50 -2.50 -13.51
N THR A 302 -20.52 -1.64 -13.41
CA THR A 302 -21.92 -2.01 -13.68
C THR A 302 -22.17 -2.52 -15.10
N ASP A 303 -21.31 -2.14 -16.04
CA ASP A 303 -21.30 -2.66 -17.41
C ASP A 303 -21.04 -4.19 -17.47
N LEU A 304 -20.31 -4.72 -16.49
CA LEU A 304 -20.02 -6.15 -16.38
C LEU A 304 -21.11 -6.90 -15.61
N HIS A 305 -21.82 -6.25 -14.68
CA HIS A 305 -22.97 -6.84 -14.00
C HIS A 305 -24.12 -7.13 -14.96
N GLN A 306 -24.43 -6.19 -15.85
CA GLN A 306 -25.52 -6.36 -16.81
C GLN A 306 -25.29 -7.54 -17.77
N LYS A 307 -24.04 -7.80 -18.16
CA LYS A 307 -23.72 -8.96 -19.01
C LYS A 307 -23.91 -10.28 -18.27
N VAL A 308 -23.49 -10.36 -17.02
CA VAL A 308 -23.66 -11.56 -16.19
C VAL A 308 -25.13 -11.81 -15.88
N GLU A 309 -25.91 -10.77 -15.57
CA GLU A 309 -27.37 -10.90 -15.37
C GLU A 309 -28.07 -11.39 -16.63
N LEU A 310 -27.69 -10.91 -17.82
CA LEU A 310 -28.24 -11.39 -19.08
C LEU A 310 -27.85 -12.84 -19.38
N GLU A 311 -26.58 -13.21 -19.16
CA GLU A 311 -26.12 -14.61 -19.30
C GLU A 311 -26.86 -15.54 -18.32
N GLU A 312 -27.07 -15.13 -17.07
CA GLU A 312 -27.86 -15.90 -16.10
C GLU A 312 -29.31 -16.07 -16.58
N ILE A 313 -29.96 -15.01 -17.08
CA ILE A 313 -31.32 -15.07 -17.63
C ILE A 313 -31.39 -16.04 -18.82
N ASP A 314 -30.41 -16.02 -19.72
CA ASP A 314 -30.36 -16.90 -20.88
C ASP A 314 -30.16 -18.38 -20.49
N THR A 315 -29.63 -18.66 -19.30
CA THR A 315 -29.54 -20.04 -18.77
C THR A 315 -30.80 -20.55 -18.06
N ILE A 316 -31.77 -19.67 -17.79
CA ILE A 316 -33.06 -20.05 -17.20
C ILE A 316 -33.88 -20.81 -18.26
N GLY A 317 -34.16 -22.09 -18.00
CA GLY A 317 -34.92 -22.96 -18.90
C GLY A 317 -34.08 -23.92 -19.78
N ILE A 318 -32.75 -23.89 -19.69
CA ILE A 318 -31.87 -24.85 -20.40
C ILE A 318 -31.63 -26.14 -19.57
N ASN A 319 -31.88 -26.09 -18.25
CA ASN A 319 -31.73 -27.22 -17.32
C ASN A 319 -33.08 -27.79 -16.82
N GLU A 320 -34.17 -27.61 -17.56
CA GLU A 320 -35.46 -28.29 -17.30
C GLU A 320 -35.67 -29.51 -18.19
#